data_AF-A0A7G6WPB3-F1
#
_entry.id   AF-A0A7G6WPB3-F1
#
_cell.length_a   1.000
_cell.length_b   1.000
_cell.length_c   1.000
_cell.angle_alpha   90.00
_cell.angle_beta   90.00
_cell.angle_gamma   90.00
#
_symmetry.space_group_name_H-M   'P 1'
#
loop_
_entity.id
_entity.type
_entity.pdbx_description
1 polymer ?
#
loop_
_entity_poly.entity_id
_entity_poly.type
_entity_poly.pdbx_seq_one_letter_code
_entity_poly.pdbx_strand_id
1 'polypeptide(L)'
;MDPRYRRRPPRPEEAPKLAGKVAGTGGSAYAHIPGEPYVYVAGQMTLDAPGLADTLAWPEGPAHIRAIIMHELGPVLGLDRVDDPTQLMYAENSGQFGFGDGDRAGLALLGNWGMRAAAVTAR
;
A
#
# COMPACT_ATOMS: atom_id res chain seq x y z
N MET A 1 14.22 -17.13 -19.05
CA MET A 1 13.39 -16.06 -18.46
C MET A 1 12.90 -15.18 -19.62
N ASP A 2 11.58 -15.02 -19.80
CA ASP A 2 10.97 -14.42 -21.00
C ASP A 2 11.12 -12.87 -21.01
N PRO A 3 11.68 -12.27 -22.08
CA PRO A 3 11.84 -10.81 -22.21
C PRO A 3 10.54 -10.00 -22.13
N ARG A 4 9.38 -10.61 -22.35
CA ARG A 4 8.07 -9.93 -22.41
C ARG A 4 7.52 -9.46 -21.06
N TYR A 5 8.15 -9.84 -19.95
CA TYR A 5 7.77 -9.42 -18.60
C TYR A 5 8.68 -8.34 -18.00
N ARG A 6 9.62 -7.76 -18.77
CA ARG A 6 10.30 -6.51 -18.37
C ARG A 6 9.39 -5.32 -18.65
N ARG A 7 8.46 -5.02 -17.74
CA ARG A 7 7.90 -3.65 -17.70
C ARG A 7 8.95 -2.74 -17.08
N ARG A 8 9.37 -1.73 -17.86
CA ARG A 8 10.24 -0.66 -17.38
C ARG A 8 9.51 0.06 -16.23
N PRO A 9 10.17 0.40 -15.12
CA PRO A 9 9.57 1.27 -14.11
C PRO A 9 9.09 2.57 -14.76
N PRO A 10 7.90 3.09 -14.38
CA PRO A 10 7.31 4.28 -14.97
C PRO A 10 8.17 5.51 -14.69
N ARG A 11 8.22 6.43 -15.65
CA ARG A 11 8.93 7.71 -15.49
C ARG A 11 8.07 8.73 -14.72
N PRO A 12 8.66 9.77 -14.11
CA PRO A 12 7.90 10.82 -13.40
C PRO A 12 6.83 11.51 -14.26
N GLU A 13 7.07 11.68 -15.57
CA GLU A 13 6.08 12.17 -16.54
C GLU A 13 4.86 11.25 -16.75
N GLU A 14 4.98 9.96 -16.40
CA GLU A 14 3.93 8.94 -16.53
C GLU A 14 3.12 8.77 -15.23
N ALA A 15 3.64 9.27 -14.10
CA ALA A 15 2.96 9.27 -12.80
C ALA A 15 3.25 10.58 -12.02
N PRO A 16 2.65 11.72 -12.41
CA PRO A 16 2.92 13.03 -11.79
C PRO A 16 2.68 13.06 -10.27
N LYS A 17 1.81 12.17 -9.77
CA LYS A 17 1.50 12.03 -8.34
C LYS A 17 2.65 11.44 -7.50
N LEU A 18 3.67 10.86 -8.13
CA LEU A 18 4.87 10.34 -7.47
C LEU A 18 6.04 11.35 -7.47
N ALA A 19 5.86 12.54 -8.04
CA ALA A 19 6.91 13.55 -8.03
C ALA A 19 7.18 14.06 -6.60
N GLY A 20 8.45 14.16 -6.21
CA GLY A 20 8.87 14.71 -4.91
C GLY A 20 9.15 13.63 -3.86
N LYS A 21 8.73 13.85 -2.60
CA LYS A 21 8.97 12.91 -1.47
C LYS A 21 7.81 11.92 -1.28
N VAL A 22 7.18 11.46 -2.36
CA VAL A 22 6.03 10.56 -2.30
C VAL A 22 6.50 9.12 -2.49
N ALA A 23 6.29 8.27 -1.48
CA ALA A 23 6.69 6.87 -1.50
C ALA A 23 5.73 5.99 -2.35
N GLY A 24 4.46 6.40 -2.49
CA GLY A 24 3.44 5.68 -3.26
C GLY A 24 2.10 6.41 -3.47
N THR A 25 1.23 5.83 -4.31
CA THR A 25 -0.16 6.29 -4.56
C THR A 25 -1.14 5.12 -4.62
N GLY A 26 -2.39 5.28 -4.16
CA GLY A 26 -3.44 4.25 -4.26
C GLY A 26 -4.77 4.69 -4.87
N GLY A 27 -5.65 3.73 -5.17
CA GLY A 27 -6.99 3.94 -5.77
C GLY A 27 -7.66 2.63 -6.22
N SER A 28 -8.84 2.70 -6.84
CA SER A 28 -9.52 1.53 -7.44
C SER A 28 -9.28 1.50 -8.95
N ALA A 29 -9.01 0.33 -9.52
CA ALA A 29 -8.75 0.14 -10.95
C ALA A 29 -9.58 -1.02 -11.50
N TYR A 30 -9.42 -1.31 -12.78
CA TYR A 30 -9.87 -2.55 -13.35
C TYR A 30 -8.64 -3.31 -13.86
N ALA A 31 -8.58 -4.61 -13.59
CA ALA A 31 -7.58 -5.47 -14.18
C ALA A 31 -8.25 -6.33 -15.28
N HIS A 32 -7.51 -6.52 -16.37
CA HIS A 32 -7.95 -7.35 -17.48
C HIS A 32 -6.75 -8.10 -18.04
N ILE A 33 -6.89 -9.42 -18.09
CA ILE A 33 -5.99 -10.31 -18.82
C ILE A 33 -6.70 -10.63 -20.15
N PRO A 34 -6.06 -10.51 -21.31
CA PRO A 34 -6.70 -10.86 -22.58
C PRO A 34 -7.25 -12.28 -22.55
N GLY A 35 -8.56 -12.43 -22.76
CA GLY A 35 -9.27 -13.71 -22.66
C GLY A 35 -10.00 -13.96 -21.34
N GLU A 36 -9.80 -13.11 -20.33
CA GLU A 36 -10.46 -13.20 -19.02
C GLU A 36 -11.45 -12.03 -18.79
N PRO A 37 -12.45 -12.18 -17.91
CA PRO A 37 -13.34 -11.10 -17.54
C PRO A 37 -12.59 -9.89 -16.95
N TYR A 38 -13.19 -8.70 -17.08
CA TYR A 38 -12.74 -7.53 -16.32
C TYR A 38 -13.01 -7.77 -14.84
N VAL A 39 -12.00 -7.55 -14.00
CA VAL A 39 -12.16 -7.57 -12.55
C VAL A 39 -12.02 -6.16 -11.98
N TYR A 40 -12.93 -5.80 -11.08
CA TYR A 40 -12.82 -4.60 -10.28
C TYR A 40 -11.71 -4.77 -9.25
N VAL A 41 -10.70 -3.91 -9.32
CA VAL A 41 -9.64 -3.79 -8.31
C VAL A 41 -10.11 -2.75 -7.30
N ALA A 42 -10.55 -3.21 -6.13
CA ALA A 42 -11.04 -2.34 -5.06
C ALA A 42 -9.94 -1.41 -4.50
N GLY A 43 -8.67 -1.82 -4.58
CA GLY A 43 -7.53 -1.04 -4.12
C GLY A 43 -6.20 -1.46 -4.76
N GLN A 44 -5.32 -0.50 -4.98
CA GLN A 44 -3.94 -0.65 -5.46
C GLN A 44 -3.03 0.29 -4.67
N MET A 45 -1.75 -0.07 -4.57
CA MET A 45 -0.68 0.84 -4.16
C MET A 45 0.45 0.77 -5.19
N THR A 46 1.11 1.90 -5.45
CA THR A 46 2.29 2.00 -6.31
C THR A 46 3.50 2.28 -5.45
N LEU A 47 4.64 1.63 -5.72
CA LEU A 47 5.88 1.80 -4.95
C LEU A 47 7.03 2.26 -5.86
N ASP A 48 7.87 3.16 -5.35
CA ASP A 48 9.09 3.59 -6.05
C ASP A 48 10.19 2.52 -5.98
N ALA A 49 10.31 1.70 -7.03
CA ALA A 49 11.23 0.56 -7.04
C ALA A 49 12.72 0.95 -6.90
N PRO A 50 13.26 1.97 -7.61
CA PRO A 50 14.59 2.52 -7.32
C PRO A 50 14.77 2.94 -5.86
N GLY A 51 13.84 3.73 -5.30
CA GLY A 51 13.93 4.18 -3.91
C GLY A 51 13.89 3.03 -2.89
N LEU A 52 13.10 1.99 -3.14
CA LEU A 52 13.09 0.78 -2.33
C LEU A 52 14.41 -0.01 -2.44
N ALA A 53 15.04 -0.04 -3.61
CA ALA A 53 16.36 -0.67 -3.78
C ALA A 53 17.44 0.06 -2.97
N ASP A 54 17.41 1.40 -2.93
CA ASP A 54 18.30 2.20 -2.10
C ASP A 54 18.03 1.96 -0.60
N THR A 55 16.75 1.85 -0.21
CA THR A 55 16.34 1.54 1.16
C THR A 55 16.82 0.16 1.62
N LEU A 56 16.84 -0.83 0.70
CA LEU A 56 17.32 -2.18 1.02
C LEU A 56 18.79 -2.20 1.43
N ALA A 57 19.59 -1.23 0.97
CA ALA A 57 21.00 -1.11 1.30
C ALA A 57 21.26 -0.48 2.68
N TRP A 58 20.23 0.06 3.35
CA TRP A 58 20.36 0.63 4.69
C TRP A 58 20.46 -0.48 5.76
N PRO A 59 21.01 -0.17 6.95
CA PRO A 59 20.83 -1.02 8.13
C PRO A 59 19.33 -1.29 8.34
N GLU A 60 18.97 -2.55 8.60
CA GLU A 60 17.56 -2.97 8.72
C GLU A 60 16.69 -2.66 7.47
N GLY A 61 17.30 -2.54 6.28
CA GLY A 61 16.61 -2.27 5.01
C GLY A 61 15.36 -3.12 4.77
N PRO A 62 15.39 -4.45 4.99
CA PRO A 62 14.19 -5.29 4.90
C PRO A 62 13.06 -4.86 5.86
N ALA A 63 13.37 -4.41 7.08
CA ALA A 63 12.38 -3.92 8.03
C ALA A 63 11.81 -2.57 7.59
N HIS A 64 12.63 -1.68 7.04
CA HIS A 64 12.19 -0.42 6.44
C HIS A 64 11.23 -0.65 5.26
N ILE A 65 11.57 -1.56 4.34
CA ILE A 65 10.70 -1.90 3.20
C ILE A 65 9.38 -2.49 3.68
N ARG A 66 9.41 -3.38 4.68
CA ARG A 66 8.19 -3.92 5.28
C ARG A 66 7.33 -2.80 5.87
N ALA A 67 7.93 -1.84 6.56
CA ALA A 67 7.22 -0.71 7.14
C ALA A 67 6.55 0.17 6.07
N ILE A 68 7.27 0.47 4.98
CA ILE A 68 6.71 1.22 3.83
C ILE A 68 5.53 0.49 3.23
N ILE A 69 5.66 -0.82 2.96
CA ILE A 69 4.57 -1.64 2.42
C ILE A 69 3.35 -1.61 3.34
N MET A 70 3.55 -1.75 4.65
CA MET A 70 2.47 -1.72 5.63
C MET A 70 1.80 -0.34 5.71
N HIS A 71 2.58 0.75 5.64
CA HIS A 71 2.06 2.12 5.60
C HIS A 71 1.17 2.34 4.37
N GLU A 72 1.67 1.99 3.18
CA GLU A 72 0.93 2.19 1.92
C GLU A 72 -0.29 1.26 1.81
N LEU A 73 -0.24 0.08 2.45
CA LEU A 73 -1.38 -0.84 2.52
C LEU A 73 -2.49 -0.33 3.45
N GLY A 74 -2.19 0.49 4.46
CA GLY A 74 -3.18 1.04 5.39
C GLY A 74 -4.35 1.73 4.67
N PRO A 75 -4.11 2.75 3.82
CA PRO A 75 -5.15 3.43 3.07
C PRO A 75 -5.89 2.54 2.07
N VAL A 76 -5.22 1.53 1.51
CA VAL A 76 -5.87 0.52 0.66
C VAL A 76 -6.93 -0.26 1.43
N LEU A 77 -6.68 -0.52 2.73
CA LEU A 77 -7.62 -1.19 3.63
C LEU A 77 -8.65 -0.21 4.26
N GLY A 78 -8.45 1.10 4.13
CA GLY A 78 -9.33 2.14 4.67
C GLY A 78 -8.83 2.82 5.94
N LEU A 79 -7.53 2.72 6.28
CA LEU A 79 -6.92 3.55 7.31
C LEU A 79 -6.47 4.90 6.73
N ASP A 80 -6.81 5.99 7.41
CA ASP A 80 -6.24 7.29 7.10
C ASP A 80 -4.86 7.49 7.72
N ARG A 81 -4.09 8.41 7.13
CA ARG A 81 -2.88 8.94 7.75
C ARG A 81 -3.25 9.82 8.95
N VAL A 82 -2.40 9.84 9.96
CA VAL A 82 -2.60 10.58 11.21
C VAL A 82 -1.41 11.49 11.52
N ASP A 83 -1.58 12.40 12.47
CA ASP A 83 -0.54 13.33 12.92
C ASP A 83 0.24 12.83 14.16
N ASP A 84 -0.01 11.59 14.61
CA ASP A 84 0.67 10.98 15.75
C ASP A 84 1.96 10.24 15.30
N PRO A 85 3.16 10.72 15.70
CA PRO A 85 4.45 10.15 15.27
C PRO A 85 4.78 8.77 15.87
N THR A 86 3.93 8.27 16.78
CA THR A 86 4.05 6.92 17.32
C THR A 86 3.31 5.88 16.47
N GLN A 87 2.50 6.32 15.51
CA GLN A 87 1.79 5.44 14.58
C GLN A 87 2.62 5.21 13.33
N LEU A 88 2.51 4.01 12.75
CA LEU A 88 3.06 3.74 11.43
C LEU A 88 2.34 4.57 10.37
N MET A 89 1.04 4.88 10.57
CA MET A 89 0.26 5.75 9.68
C MET A 89 0.57 7.26 9.83
N TYR A 90 1.60 7.63 10.58
CA TYR A 90 2.02 9.03 10.67
C TYR A 90 2.36 9.59 9.29
N ALA A 91 1.81 10.77 8.95
CA ALA A 91 1.93 11.34 7.60
C ALA A 91 3.37 11.70 7.23
N GLU A 92 4.21 12.00 8.21
CA GLU A 92 5.63 12.23 8.02
C GLU A 92 6.42 10.97 8.33
N ASN A 93 7.48 10.73 7.56
CA ASN A 93 8.21 9.47 7.57
C ASN A 93 9.06 9.37 8.86
N SER A 94 8.43 8.92 9.95
CA SER A 94 9.09 8.59 11.21
C SER A 94 9.42 7.11 11.19
N GLY A 95 10.64 6.72 11.56
CA GLY A 95 11.21 5.37 11.38
C GLY A 95 10.57 4.24 12.20
N GLN A 96 9.24 4.18 12.30
CA GLN A 96 8.48 3.09 12.87
C GLN A 96 8.59 1.85 11.98
N PHE A 97 8.80 0.68 12.58
CA PHE A 97 8.85 -0.59 11.86
C PHE A 97 7.55 -1.38 11.91
N GLY A 98 6.56 -0.91 12.67
CA GLY A 98 5.30 -1.59 12.86
C GLY A 98 4.21 -0.66 13.33
N PHE A 99 2.97 -1.13 13.19
CA PHE A 99 1.76 -0.41 13.60
C PHE A 99 1.83 0.04 15.05
N GLY A 100 1.34 1.26 15.32
CA GLY A 100 1.10 1.76 16.67
C GLY A 100 -0.27 1.28 17.21
N ASP A 101 -0.64 1.76 18.40
CA ASP A 101 -1.91 1.41 19.03
C ASP A 101 -3.14 1.88 18.24
N GLY A 102 -3.09 3.09 17.67
CA GLY A 102 -4.16 3.66 16.86
C GLY A 102 -4.36 2.90 15.55
N ASP A 103 -3.26 2.56 14.87
CA ASP A 103 -3.29 1.74 13.65
C ASP A 103 -3.95 0.38 13.89
N ARG A 104 -3.54 -0.30 14.98
CA ARG A 104 -4.11 -1.59 15.37
C ARG A 104 -5.59 -1.49 15.69
N ALA A 105 -6.00 -0.45 16.40
CA ALA A 105 -7.41 -0.20 16.70
C ALA A 105 -8.23 0.02 15.41
N GLY A 106 -7.72 0.82 14.48
CA GLY A 106 -8.35 1.03 13.17
C GLY A 106 -8.49 -0.26 12.36
N LEU A 107 -7.43 -1.06 12.28
CA LEU A 107 -7.45 -2.36 11.59
C LEU A 107 -8.44 -3.33 12.24
N ALA A 108 -8.52 -3.36 13.58
CA ALA A 108 -9.49 -4.18 14.30
C ALA A 108 -10.93 -3.76 13.98
N LEU A 109 -11.21 -2.45 13.87
CA LEU A 109 -12.51 -1.96 13.44
C LEU A 109 -12.83 -2.44 12.02
N LEU A 110 -11.92 -2.24 11.06
CA LEU A 110 -12.09 -2.68 9.66
C LEU A 110 -12.35 -4.21 9.55
N GLY A 111 -11.61 -5.02 10.30
CA GLY A 111 -11.81 -6.47 10.34
C GLY A 111 -13.18 -6.88 10.90
N ASN A 112 -13.75 -6.08 11.80
CA ASN A 112 -15.08 -6.33 12.36
C ASN A 112 -16.21 -5.99 11.36
N TRP A 113 -16.02 -5.01 10.47
CA TRP A 113 -16.95 -4.73 9.36
C TRP A 113 -16.96 -5.88 8.33
N GLY A 114 -15.80 -6.46 8.04
CA GLY A 114 -15.66 -7.61 7.12
C GLY A 114 -16.29 -8.91 7.61
N MET A 115 -16.23 -9.21 8.93
CA MET A 115 -16.86 -10.41 9.48
C MET A 115 -18.38 -10.33 9.61
N ARG A 116 -18.97 -9.12 9.67
CA ARG A 116 -20.43 -8.95 9.70
C ARG A 116 -21.08 -8.97 8.31
N ALA A 117 -20.34 -8.61 7.26
CA ALA A 117 -20.84 -8.66 5.88
C ALA A 117 -21.06 -10.10 5.36
N ALA A 118 -20.45 -11.12 5.98
CA ALA A 118 -20.64 -12.53 5.60
C ALA A 118 -21.86 -13.21 6.25
N ALA A 119 -22.57 -12.57 7.18
CA ALA A 119 -23.68 -13.17 7.94
C ALA A 119 -25.08 -12.71 7.51
N VAL A 120 -25.21 -11.94 6.42
CA VAL A 120 -26.52 -11.49 5.90
C VAL A 120 -26.66 -11.88 4.43
N THR A 121 -26.92 -13.17 4.20
CA THR A 121 -27.85 -13.69 3.15
C THR A 121 -27.86 -15.22 3.21
N ALA A 122 -28.67 -15.76 4.14
CA ALA A 122 -29.26 -17.09 4.02
C ALA A 122 -30.61 -17.08 4.74
N ARG A 123 -31.62 -16.55 4.06
CA ARG A 123 -33.03 -16.99 4.09
C ARG A 123 -33.81 -16.25 3.01
#